data_AF-A0AAW5EEP7-F1
#
_entry.id   AF-A0AAW5EEP7-F1
#
_cell.length_a   1.000
_cell.length_b   1.000
_cell.length_c   1.000
_cell.angle_alpha   90.00
_cell.angle_beta   90.00
_cell.angle_gamma   90.00
#
_symmetry.space_group_name_H-M   'P 1'
#
loop_
_entity.id
_entity.type
_entity.pdbx_description
1 polymer ?
#
loop_
_entity_poly.entity_id
_entity_poly.type
_entity_poly.pdbx_seq_one_letter_code
_entity_poly.pdbx_strand_id
1 'polypeptide(L)'
;FDLDLERAILSSCIMSEDAYSSIAGDIEPKDFSLKAHQDVFKAIIACVNAGEPISISFLKKHKKIDEQILTEIIATPSIIDLPAYVNELREKSIKRQL
;
A
#
# COMPACT_ATOMS: atom_id res chain seq x y z
N PHE A 1 -4.55 11.93 10.30
CA PHE A 1 -4.32 10.79 9.39
C PHE A 1 -4.39 11.32 7.96
N ASP A 2 -3.64 10.73 7.05
CA ASP A 2 -3.61 11.16 5.64
C ASP A 2 -4.00 9.98 4.76
N LEU A 3 -5.30 9.79 4.61
CA LEU A 3 -5.85 8.62 3.92
C LEU A 3 -5.64 8.70 2.42
N ASP A 4 -5.56 9.91 1.86
CA ASP A 4 -5.31 10.09 0.43
C ASP A 4 -3.86 9.75 0.09
N LEU A 5 -2.90 10.14 0.94
CA LEU A 5 -1.52 9.68 0.87
C LEU A 5 -1.41 8.14 0.89
N GLU A 6 -2.06 7.51 1.85
CA GLU A 6 -2.05 6.05 1.98
C GLU A 6 -2.65 5.35 0.76
N ARG A 7 -3.81 5.81 0.26
CA ARG A 7 -4.44 5.27 -0.94
C ARG A 7 -3.56 5.45 -2.18
N ALA A 8 -2.92 6.61 -2.32
CA ALA A 8 -2.07 6.89 -3.47
C ALA A 8 -0.82 5.99 -3.49
N ILE A 9 -0.19 5.75 -2.33
CA ILE A 9 0.91 4.80 -2.18
C ILE A 9 0.48 3.38 -2.57
N LEU A 10 -0.67 2.92 -2.04
CA LEU A 10 -1.21 1.59 -2.35
C LEU A 10 -1.58 1.46 -3.83
N SER A 11 -2.19 2.50 -4.41
CA SER A 11 -2.54 2.54 -5.83
C SER A 11 -1.29 2.41 -6.70
N SER A 12 -0.25 3.20 -6.43
CA SER A 12 1.04 3.08 -7.15
C SER A 12 1.62 1.67 -7.10
N CYS A 13 1.60 1.02 -5.92
CA CYS A 13 2.11 -0.33 -5.77
C CYS A 13 1.28 -1.38 -6.54
N ILE A 14 -0.03 -1.18 -6.67
CA ILE A 14 -0.92 -2.06 -7.43
C ILE A 14 -0.76 -1.84 -8.94
N MET A 15 -0.52 -0.61 -9.37
CA MET A 15 -0.39 -0.26 -10.79
C MET A 15 1.00 -0.58 -11.35
N SER A 16 2.03 -0.69 -10.50
CA SER A 16 3.40 -0.95 -10.92
C SER A 16 4.18 -1.74 -9.87
N GLU A 17 4.62 -2.95 -10.23
CA GLU A 17 5.49 -3.77 -9.39
C GLU A 17 6.87 -3.12 -9.19
N ASP A 18 7.35 -2.35 -10.18
CA ASP A 18 8.56 -1.54 -10.06
C ASP A 18 8.40 -0.45 -8.99
N ALA A 19 7.21 0.17 -8.92
CA ALA A 19 6.91 1.15 -7.89
C ALA A 19 6.95 0.51 -6.50
N TYR A 20 6.31 -0.65 -6.30
CA TYR A 20 6.46 -1.38 -5.03
C TYR A 20 7.92 -1.74 -4.73
N SER A 21 8.66 -2.23 -5.73
CA SER A 21 10.05 -2.63 -5.57
C SER A 21 10.94 -1.47 -5.12
N SER A 22 10.64 -0.25 -5.55
CA SER A 22 11.37 0.96 -5.15
C SER A 22 11.23 1.34 -3.68
N ILE A 23 10.23 0.81 -2.96
CA ILE A 23 9.91 1.18 -1.57
C ILE A 23 9.80 -0.01 -0.62
N ALA A 24 9.94 -1.25 -1.10
CA ALA A 24 9.69 -2.47 -0.32
C ALA A 24 10.52 -2.59 0.98
N GLY A 25 11.71 -1.99 1.03
CA GLY A 25 12.56 -1.95 2.23
C GLY A 25 12.31 -0.78 3.17
N ASP A 26 11.55 0.21 2.71
CA ASP A 26 11.38 1.49 3.40
C ASP A 26 10.02 1.61 4.09
N ILE A 27 9.06 0.74 3.80
CA ILE A 27 7.72 0.82 4.38
C ILE A 27 7.26 -0.50 4.97
N GLU A 28 6.59 -0.44 6.11
CA GLU A 28 6.00 -1.59 6.76
C GLU A 28 4.47 -1.44 6.86
N PRO A 29 3.71 -2.55 6.95
CA PRO A 29 2.26 -2.47 7.13
C PRO A 29 1.83 -1.59 8.31
N LYS A 30 2.63 -1.49 9.37
CA LYS A 30 2.31 -0.67 10.56
C LYS A 30 2.36 0.84 10.30
N ASP A 31 2.97 1.26 9.19
CA ASP A 31 3.08 2.67 8.81
C ASP A 31 1.78 3.23 8.24
N PHE A 32 0.89 2.37 7.77
CA PHE A 32 -0.47 2.74 7.42
C PHE A 32 -1.33 2.87 8.68
N SER A 33 -2.07 3.97 8.79
CA SER A 33 -2.92 4.24 9.93
C SER A 33 -4.23 3.47 9.91
N LEU A 34 -4.82 3.26 8.73
CA LEU A 34 -6.05 2.52 8.60
C LEU A 34 -5.77 1.02 8.54
N LYS A 35 -6.40 0.25 9.42
CA LYS A 35 -6.23 -1.21 9.46
C LYS A 35 -6.47 -1.88 8.10
N ALA A 36 -7.47 -1.42 7.36
CA ALA A 36 -7.77 -1.91 6.02
C ALA A 36 -6.61 -1.66 5.03
N HIS A 37 -5.96 -0.49 5.08
CA HIS A 37 -4.78 -0.19 4.27
C HIS A 37 -3.58 -1.07 4.65
N GLN A 38 -3.37 -1.33 5.95
CA GLN A 38 -2.36 -2.29 6.38
C GLN A 38 -2.59 -3.68 5.78
N ASP A 39 -3.86 -4.12 5.72
CA ASP A 39 -4.21 -5.44 5.21
C ASP A 39 -4.05 -5.53 3.69
N VAL A 40 -4.31 -4.43 2.95
CA VAL A 40 -3.97 -4.33 1.52
C VAL A 40 -2.46 -4.43 1.32
N PHE A 41 -1.65 -3.68 2.07
CA PHE A 41 -0.20 -3.73 1.93
C PHE A 41 0.37 -5.12 2.27
N LYS A 42 -0.19 -5.80 3.27
CA LYS A 42 0.16 -7.20 3.57
C LYS A 42 -0.18 -8.16 2.43
N ALA A 43 -1.29 -7.92 1.72
CA ALA A 43 -1.64 -8.72 0.56
C ALA A 43 -0.67 -8.48 -0.60
N ILE A 44 -0.21 -7.24 -0.81
CA ILE A 44 0.84 -6.90 -1.78
C ILE A 44 2.12 -7.68 -1.48
N ILE A 45 2.61 -7.61 -0.23
CA ILE A 45 3.79 -8.37 0.22
C ILE A 45 3.60 -9.88 -0.01
N ALA A 46 2.40 -10.40 0.28
CA ALA A 46 2.10 -11.82 0.10
C ALA A 46 2.12 -12.24 -1.37
N CYS A 47 1.59 -11.43 -2.29
CA CYS A 47 1.71 -11.67 -3.73
C CYS A 47 3.19 -11.77 -4.15
N VAL A 48 3.99 -10.77 -3.78
CA VAL A 48 5.42 -10.72 -4.16
C VAL A 48 6.19 -11.92 -3.58
N ASN A 49 5.97 -12.25 -2.31
CA ASN A 49 6.62 -13.40 -1.69
C ASN A 49 6.20 -14.74 -2.31
N ALA A 50 4.99 -14.81 -2.89
CA ALA A 50 4.49 -15.97 -3.61
C ALA A 50 4.93 -16.02 -5.08
N GLY A 51 5.63 -14.99 -5.57
CA GLY A 51 5.95 -14.85 -7.00
C GLY A 51 4.71 -14.63 -7.87
N GLU A 52 3.67 -14.02 -7.31
CA GLU A 52 2.39 -13.77 -7.96
C GLU A 52 2.21 -12.29 -8.31
N PRO A 53 1.46 -11.97 -9.38
CA PRO A 53 1.20 -10.58 -9.75
C PRO A 53 0.50 -9.78 -8.66
N ILE A 54 0.84 -8.50 -8.53
CA ILE A 54 0.11 -7.56 -7.66
C ILE A 54 -1.19 -7.12 -8.38
N SER A 55 -2.21 -7.98 -8.41
CA SER A 55 -3.52 -7.67 -9.00
C SER A 55 -4.67 -7.98 -8.05
N ILE A 56 -5.84 -7.36 -8.29
CA ILE A 56 -7.03 -7.48 -7.42
C ILE A 56 -7.36 -8.93 -7.09
N SER A 57 -7.30 -9.83 -8.08
CA SER A 57 -7.60 -11.25 -7.90
C SER A 57 -6.64 -11.94 -6.95
N PHE A 58 -5.34 -11.64 -7.05
CA PHE A 58 -4.32 -12.21 -6.16
C PHE A 58 -4.33 -11.55 -4.78
N LEU A 59 -4.57 -10.24 -4.69
CA LEU A 59 -4.73 -9.55 -3.40
C LEU A 59 -5.88 -10.16 -2.58
N LYS A 60 -7.03 -10.39 -3.22
CA LYS A 60 -8.20 -11.04 -2.57
C LYS A 60 -7.95 -12.51 -2.23
N LYS A 61 -7.06 -13.20 -2.95
CA LYS A 61 -6.63 -14.57 -2.63
C LYS A 61 -5.84 -14.62 -1.32
N HIS A 62 -4.95 -13.65 -1.08
CA HIS A 62 -4.08 -13.63 0.11
C HIS A 62 -4.72 -12.99 1.35
N LYS A 63 -5.66 -12.05 1.15
CA LYS A 63 -6.39 -11.41 2.24
C LYS A 63 -7.84 -11.14 1.91
N LYS A 64 -8.70 -11.27 2.91
CA LYS A 64 -10.07 -10.74 2.86
C LYS A 64 -10.00 -9.22 2.98
N ILE A 65 -10.15 -8.53 1.85
CA ILE A 65 -10.14 -7.08 1.76
C ILE A 65 -11.56 -6.63 1.38
N ASP A 66 -12.02 -5.55 2.00
CA ASP A 66 -13.28 -4.91 1.65
C ASP A 66 -13.24 -4.37 0.20
N GLU A 67 -14.28 -4.64 -0.59
CA GLU A 67 -14.32 -4.24 -1.98
C GLU A 67 -14.38 -2.72 -2.16
N GLN A 68 -15.02 -2.02 -1.23
CA GLN A 68 -15.08 -0.57 -1.25
C GLN A 68 -13.68 0.01 -1.03
N ILE A 69 -12.90 -0.54 -0.09
CA ILE A 69 -11.52 -0.10 0.16
C ILE A 69 -10.65 -0.27 -1.08
N LEU A 70 -10.72 -1.44 -1.72
CA LEU A 70 -10.00 -1.70 -2.98
C LEU A 70 -10.41 -0.71 -4.07
N THR A 71 -11.71 -0.45 -4.21
CA THR A 71 -12.25 0.48 -5.21
C THR A 71 -11.74 1.90 -4.99
N GLU A 72 -11.74 2.39 -3.74
CA GLU A 72 -11.21 3.71 -3.39
C GLU A 72 -9.72 3.83 -3.68
N ILE A 73 -8.94 2.80 -3.38
CA ILE A 73 -7.49 2.76 -3.67
C ILE A 73 -7.26 2.83 -5.18
N ILE A 74 -7.92 1.97 -5.96
CA ILE A 74 -7.74 1.89 -7.42
C ILE A 74 -8.18 3.19 -8.12
N ALA A 75 -9.23 3.84 -7.60
CA ALA A 75 -9.69 5.12 -8.13
C ALA A 75 -8.75 6.30 -7.79
N THR A 76 -7.81 6.11 -6.86
CA THR A 76 -6.85 7.15 -6.47
C THR A 76 -5.71 7.19 -7.51
N PRO A 77 -5.38 8.38 -8.07
CA PRO A 77 -4.27 8.52 -9.00
C PRO A 77 -2.94 8.04 -8.40
N SER A 78 -2.17 7.30 -9.19
CA SER A 78 -0.82 6.85 -8.81
C SER A 78 0.15 8.03 -8.76
N ILE A 79 1.06 7.97 -7.80
CA ILE A 79 2.18 8.90 -7.64
C ILE A 79 3.40 8.40 -8.42
N ILE A 80 4.14 9.34 -9.02
CA ILE A 80 5.41 9.07 -9.72
C ILE A 80 6.59 9.00 -8.73
N ASP A 81 6.77 10.01 -7.86
CA ASP A 81 7.88 10.04 -6.89
C ASP A 81 7.53 9.33 -5.58
N LEU A 82 7.23 8.02 -5.67
CA LEU A 82 6.75 7.24 -4.54
C LEU A 82 7.66 7.28 -3.28
N PRO A 83 9.00 7.28 -3.37
CA PRO A 83 9.86 7.34 -2.19
C PRO A 83 9.65 8.57 -1.30
N ALA A 84 9.40 9.75 -1.88
CA ALA A 84 9.15 10.97 -1.10
C ALA A 84 7.88 10.85 -0.24
N TYR A 85 6.82 10.29 -0.80
CA TYR A 85 5.54 10.09 -0.13
C TYR A 85 5.60 8.97 0.92
N VAL A 86 6.39 7.92 0.67
CA VAL A 86 6.67 6.89 1.67
C VAL A 86 7.40 7.49 2.88
N ASN A 87 8.41 8.33 2.66
CA ASN A 87 9.09 9.04 3.75
C ASN A 87 8.12 9.88 4.57
N GLU A 88 7.23 10.65 3.91
CA GLU A 88 6.20 11.42 4.61
C GLU A 88 5.27 10.53 5.45
N LEU A 89 4.81 9.40 4.91
CA LEU A 89 3.96 8.46 5.64
C LEU A 89 4.66 7.89 6.88
N ARG A 90 5.96 7.54 6.76
CA ARG A 90 6.77 7.05 7.89
C ARG A 90 6.93 8.09 8.98
N GLU A 91 7.21 9.35 8.63
CA GLU A 91 7.29 10.43 9.62
C GLU A 91 5.96 10.57 10.38
N LYS A 92 4.83 10.49 9.67
CA LYS A 92 3.51 10.48 10.31
C LYS A 92 3.32 9.24 11.18
N SER A 93 3.83 8.07 10.78
CA SER A 93 3.79 6.83 11.57
C SER A 93 4.53 6.95 12.89
N ILE A 94 5.78 7.45 12.86
CA ILE A 94 6.60 7.64 14.06
C ILE A 94 5.92 8.61 15.03
N LYS A 95 5.41 9.73 14.53
CA LYS A 95 4.69 10.71 15.35
C LYS A 95 3.43 10.16 16.04
N ARG A 96 2.82 9.09 15.51
CA ARG A 96 1.66 8.42 16.14
C ARG A 96 2.06 7.45 17.26
N GLN A 97 3.32 7.02 17.28
CA GLN A 97 3.84 6.05 18.25
C GLN A 97 4.53 6.73 19.46
N LEU A 98 4.76 8.05 19.37
CA LEU A 98 5.24 8.91 20.45
C LEU A 98 4.07 9.39 21.32
#